data_AF-A0A502ELT3-F1
#
_entry.id   AF-A0A502ELT3-F1
#
_cell.length_a   1.000
_cell.length_b   1.000
_cell.length_c   1.000
_cell.angle_alpha   90.00
_cell.angle_beta   90.00
_cell.angle_gamma   90.00
#
_symmetry.space_group_name_H-M   'P 1'
#
loop_
_entity.id
_entity.type
_entity.pdbx_description
1 polymer ?
#
loop_
_entity_poly.entity_id
_entity_poly.type
_entity_poly.pdbx_seq_one_letter_code
_entity_poly.pdbx_strand_id
1 'polypeptide(L)'
;MVGAGTAARSGAEAPDEGRRHLEAVAELDAARRQNATRVLAYVERLAGAIPPLATELLGSEDAAAEWLMQPVLALGYKRPIDRLGTDAGREEVELLLLRLQHGVYV
;
A
#
# COMPACT_ATOMS: atom_id res chain seq x y z
N MET A 1 -5.92 63.43 29.00
CA MET A 1 -5.47 62.81 27.72
C MET A 1 -4.88 61.45 28.09
N VAL A 2 -5.65 60.36 28.15
CA VAL A 2 -6.30 59.57 27.08
C VAL A 2 -5.30 58.94 26.11
N GLY A 3 -5.33 57.60 26.09
CA GLY A 3 -4.62 56.66 25.19
C GLY A 3 -3.83 55.62 26.00
N ALA A 4 -4.38 54.62 26.69
CA ALA A 4 -5.40 53.62 26.32
C ALA A 4 -5.06 52.87 25.02
N GLY A 5 -4.85 51.55 25.11
CA GLY A 5 -4.99 50.68 23.94
C GLY A 5 -3.96 49.57 23.77
N THR A 6 -3.96 48.63 24.71
CA THR A 6 -3.42 47.28 24.61
C THR A 6 -3.75 46.57 23.29
N ALA A 7 -2.80 45.76 22.82
CA ALA A 7 -2.95 44.57 21.98
C ALA A 7 -3.57 44.69 20.58
N ALA A 8 -2.72 44.42 19.59
CA ALA A 8 -3.08 43.52 18.50
C ALA A 8 -1.85 42.68 18.08
N ARG A 9 -1.35 41.86 19.02
CA ARG A 9 -0.80 40.56 18.62
C ARG A 9 -2.01 39.65 18.49
N SER A 10 -2.46 39.36 17.28
CA SER A 10 -3.18 38.14 16.90
C SER A 10 -3.76 38.34 15.50
N GLY A 11 -3.45 37.43 14.58
CA GLY A 11 -4.19 37.36 13.31
C GLY A 11 -3.41 36.88 12.08
N ALA A 12 -2.54 35.86 12.18
CA ALA A 12 -2.12 35.08 11.00
C ALA A 12 -1.46 33.71 11.32
N GLU A 13 -1.65 33.12 12.51
CA GLU A 13 -0.98 31.85 12.86
C GLU A 13 -1.71 30.57 12.39
N ALA A 14 -2.84 30.69 11.68
CA ALA A 14 -3.65 29.54 11.25
C ALA A 14 -3.93 29.36 9.73
N PRO A 15 -2.92 29.45 8.83
CA PRO A 15 -2.97 28.80 7.51
C PRO A 15 -2.04 27.59 7.36
N ASP A 16 -1.14 27.36 8.32
CA ASP A 16 -0.04 26.40 8.17
C ASP A 16 -0.40 24.98 8.61
N GLU A 17 -1.26 24.81 9.63
CA GLU A 17 -1.64 23.47 10.15
C GLU A 17 -2.31 22.60 9.07
N GLY A 18 -3.28 23.17 8.35
CA GLY A 18 -3.97 22.46 7.26
C GLY A 18 -3.05 22.14 6.08
N ARG A 19 -2.10 23.03 5.77
CA ARG A 19 -1.08 22.79 4.75
C ARG A 19 -0.13 21.67 5.16
N ARG A 20 0.39 21.71 6.40
CA ARG A 20 1.24 20.66 6.98
C ARG A 20 0.53 19.31 7.01
N HIS A 21 -0.76 19.29 7.33
CA HIS A 21 -1.55 18.06 7.32
C HIS A 21 -1.67 17.48 5.91
N LEU A 22 -2.03 18.30 4.91
CA LEU A 22 -2.13 17.85 3.53
C LEU A 22 -0.78 17.39 2.96
N GLU A 23 0.30 18.10 3.28
CA GLU A 23 1.67 17.73 2.92
C GLU A 23 2.05 16.37 3.54
N ALA A 24 1.76 16.18 4.84
CA ALA A 24 2.03 14.92 5.53
C ALA A 24 1.23 13.73 4.94
N VAL A 25 -0.03 13.95 4.57
CA VAL A 25 -0.85 12.92 3.89
C VAL A 25 -0.27 12.60 2.51
N ALA A 26 0.10 13.61 1.73
CA ALA A 26 0.71 13.41 0.42
C ALA A 26 2.05 12.67 0.49
N GLU A 27 2.86 12.95 1.53
CA GLU A 27 4.10 12.24 1.81
C GLU A 27 3.84 10.77 2.18
N LEU A 28 2.85 10.51 3.03
CA LEU A 28 2.44 9.14 3.37
C LEU A 28 1.98 8.36 2.14
N ASP A 29 1.16 8.97 1.28
CA ASP A 29 0.70 8.37 0.03
C ASP A 29 1.86 8.09 -0.93
N ALA A 30 2.84 9.00 -1.02
CA ALA A 30 4.06 8.79 -1.78
C ALA A 30 4.90 7.63 -1.22
N ALA A 31 5.05 7.56 0.11
CA ALA A 31 5.77 6.48 0.79
C ALA A 31 5.08 5.12 0.59
N ARG A 32 3.73 5.08 0.63
CA ARG A 32 2.93 3.87 0.35
C ARG A 32 3.18 3.37 -1.06
N ARG A 33 3.06 4.25 -2.07
CA ARG A 33 3.36 3.90 -3.47
C ARG A 33 4.78 3.41 -3.66
N GLN A 34 5.76 4.10 -3.06
CA GLN A 34 7.16 3.67 -3.14
C GLN A 34 7.38 2.29 -2.52
N ASN A 35 6.72 2.00 -1.39
CA ASN A 35 6.76 0.67 -0.78
C ASN A 35 6.15 -0.39 -1.71
N ALA A 36 4.99 -0.10 -2.31
CA ALA A 36 4.35 -0.99 -3.27
C ALA A 36 5.26 -1.31 -4.45
N THR A 37 5.84 -0.29 -5.09
CA THR A 37 6.81 -0.47 -6.18
C THR A 37 7.98 -1.38 -5.78
N ARG A 38 8.52 -1.18 -4.56
CA ARG A 38 9.65 -2.01 -4.06
C ARG A 38 9.25 -3.46 -3.83
N VAL A 39 8.06 -3.70 -3.26
CA VAL A 39 7.53 -5.05 -3.04
C VAL A 39 7.31 -5.75 -4.38
N LEU A 40 6.63 -5.11 -5.33
CA LEU A 40 6.35 -5.70 -6.63
C LEU A 40 7.64 -6.00 -7.41
N ALA A 41 8.60 -5.08 -7.43
CA ALA A 41 9.90 -5.32 -8.08
C ALA A 41 10.67 -6.50 -7.45
N TYR A 42 10.62 -6.63 -6.12
CA TYR A 42 11.23 -7.77 -5.43
C TYR A 42 10.54 -9.09 -5.83
N VAL A 43 9.21 -9.09 -5.85
CA VAL A 43 8.41 -10.26 -6.23
C VAL A 43 8.60 -10.61 -7.71
N GLU A 44 8.70 -9.63 -8.60
CA GLU A 44 8.96 -9.84 -10.03
C GLU A 44 10.29 -10.56 -10.23
N ARG A 45 11.34 -10.11 -9.55
CA ARG A 45 12.66 -10.77 -9.56
C ARG A 45 12.59 -12.23 -9.10
N LEU A 46 11.70 -12.54 -8.17
CA LEU A 46 11.54 -13.89 -7.64
C LEU A 46 10.60 -14.76 -8.49
N ALA A 47 9.54 -14.17 -9.06
CA ALA A 47 8.33 -14.87 -9.45
C ALA A 47 7.70 -14.42 -10.77
N GLY A 48 8.30 -13.45 -11.46
CA GLY A 48 7.94 -13.02 -12.80
C GLY A 48 6.48 -12.59 -12.97
N ALA A 49 5.58 -13.53 -13.22
CA ALA A 49 4.18 -13.31 -13.54
C ALA A 49 3.29 -12.94 -12.34
N ILE A 50 3.74 -13.14 -11.09
CA ILE A 50 2.90 -12.88 -9.91
C ILE A 50 2.51 -11.41 -9.75
N PRO A 51 3.42 -10.41 -9.83
CA PRO A 51 3.04 -9.00 -9.71
C PRO A 51 2.00 -8.53 -10.73
N PRO A 52 2.17 -8.74 -12.06
CA PRO A 52 1.17 -8.28 -13.02
C PRO A 52 -0.18 -8.97 -12.84
N LEU A 53 -0.21 -10.28 -12.53
CA LEU A 53 -1.45 -11.01 -12.25
C LEU A 53 -2.17 -10.46 -11.01
N ALA A 54 -1.43 -10.20 -9.93
CA ALA A 54 -2.00 -9.62 -8.71
C ALA A 54 -2.52 -8.18 -8.94
N THR A 55 -1.77 -7.35 -9.67
CA THR A 55 -2.18 -5.98 -10.01
C THR A 55 -3.43 -5.95 -10.88
N GLU A 56 -3.52 -6.83 -11.88
CA GLU A 56 -4.71 -6.94 -12.74
C GLU A 56 -5.95 -7.35 -11.92
N LEU A 57 -5.80 -8.37 -11.07
CA LEU A 57 -6.90 -8.89 -10.27
C LEU A 57 -7.38 -7.90 -9.19
N LEU A 58 -6.44 -7.25 -8.50
CA LEU A 58 -6.73 -6.42 -7.33
C LEU A 58 -6.91 -4.93 -7.69
N GLY A 59 -6.71 -4.58 -8.95
CA GLY A 59 -7.03 -3.29 -9.54
C GLY A 59 -5.99 -2.18 -9.32
N SER A 60 -4.95 -2.42 -8.52
CA SER A 60 -3.84 -1.48 -8.37
C SER A 60 -2.57 -2.14 -7.86
N GLU A 61 -1.43 -1.51 -8.12
CA GLU A 61 -0.13 -1.93 -7.59
C GLU A 61 -0.08 -1.89 -6.05
N ASP A 62 -0.71 -0.87 -5.44
CA ASP A 62 -0.78 -0.74 -3.99
C ASP A 62 -1.57 -1.91 -3.38
N ALA A 63 -2.73 -2.25 -3.95
CA ALA A 63 -3.53 -3.38 -3.48
C ALA A 63 -2.82 -4.73 -3.69
N ALA A 64 -2.10 -4.90 -4.81
CA ALA A 64 -1.31 -6.09 -5.07
C ALA A 64 -0.15 -6.25 -4.06
N ALA A 65 0.61 -5.18 -3.82
CA ALA A 65 1.68 -5.18 -2.85
C ALA A 65 1.17 -5.46 -1.43
N GLU A 66 0.02 -4.89 -1.06
CA GLU A 66 -0.62 -5.16 0.23
C GLU A 66 -1.03 -6.63 0.35
N TRP A 67 -1.72 -7.18 -0.64
CA TRP A 67 -2.13 -8.59 -0.63
C TRP A 67 -0.92 -9.53 -0.51
N LEU A 68 0.17 -9.25 -1.23
CA LEU A 68 1.41 -10.03 -1.17
C LEU A 68 2.06 -10.02 0.23
N MET A 69 1.83 -8.95 1.00
CA MET A 69 2.40 -8.72 2.34
C MET A 69 1.46 -9.09 3.49
N GLN A 70 0.19 -9.38 3.22
CA GLN A 70 -0.78 -9.77 4.24
C GLN A 70 -0.91 -11.30 4.37
N PRO A 71 -1.11 -11.83 5.59
CA PRO A 71 -1.45 -13.25 5.79
C PRO A 71 -2.74 -13.64 5.06
N VAL A 72 -2.71 -14.74 4.31
CA VAL A 72 -3.89 -15.25 3.60
C VAL A 72 -4.33 -16.59 4.17
N LEU A 73 -5.62 -16.73 4.50
CA LEU A 73 -6.20 -17.94 5.08
C LEU A 73 -5.93 -19.19 4.21
N ALA A 74 -6.13 -19.07 2.90
CA ALA A 74 -5.94 -20.14 1.94
C ALA A 74 -4.47 -20.65 1.86
N LEU A 75 -3.51 -19.87 2.36
CA LEU A 75 -2.09 -20.24 2.45
C LEU A 75 -1.69 -20.67 3.88
N GLY A 76 -2.67 -21.03 4.72
CA GLY A 76 -2.44 -21.37 6.12
C GLY A 76 -1.94 -20.18 6.95
N TYR A 77 -2.49 -18.99 6.73
CA TYR A 77 -2.10 -17.73 7.36
C TYR A 77 -0.64 -17.30 7.10
N LYS A 78 -0.06 -17.76 5.99
CA LYS A 78 1.23 -17.25 5.51
C LYS A 78 1.02 -16.11 4.53
N ARG A 79 2.00 -15.21 4.45
CA ARG A 79 2.00 -14.17 3.43
C ARG A 79 2.37 -14.78 2.08
N PRO A 80 1.73 -14.38 0.97
CA PRO A 80 2.07 -14.87 -0.36
C PRO A 80 3.57 -14.72 -0.67
N ILE A 81 4.18 -13.59 -0.30
CA ILE A 81 5.62 -13.33 -0.52
C ILE A 81 6.54 -14.40 0.12
N ASP A 82 6.13 -14.99 1.24
CA ASP A 82 6.92 -16.00 1.95
C ASP A 82 6.90 -17.37 1.23
N ARG A 83 5.94 -17.58 0.32
CA ARG A 83 5.82 -18.83 -0.46
C ARG A 83 6.69 -18.83 -1.72
N LEU A 84 7.07 -17.65 -2.20
CA LEU A 84 7.74 -17.47 -3.50
C LEU A 84 9.21 -17.92 -3.54
N GLY A 85 9.76 -18.38 -2.41
CA GLY A 85 11.12 -18.91 -2.33
C GLY A 85 11.28 -20.33 -2.91
N THR A 86 10.19 -20.97 -3.34
CA THR A 86 10.18 -22.32 -3.93
C THR A 86 9.22 -22.37 -5.10
N ASP A 87 9.46 -23.25 -6.07
CA ASP A 87 8.58 -23.40 -7.24
C ASP A 87 7.18 -23.88 -6.85
N ALA A 88 7.08 -24.86 -5.95
CA ALA A 88 5.79 -25.34 -5.44
C ALA A 88 4.99 -24.23 -4.72
N GLY A 89 5.67 -23.38 -3.93
CA GLY A 89 5.01 -22.25 -3.27
C GLY A 89 4.63 -21.12 -4.24
N ARG A 90 5.37 -20.96 -5.35
CA ARG A 90 5.00 -20.04 -6.43
C ARG A 90 3.73 -20.49 -7.13
N GLU A 91 3.68 -21.76 -7.52
CA GLU A 91 2.50 -22.37 -8.16
C GLU A 91 1.27 -22.28 -7.25
N GLU A 92 1.43 -22.49 -5.94
CA GLU A 92 0.34 -22.32 -4.96
C GLU A 92 -0.23 -20.89 -4.96
N VAL A 93 0.63 -19.88 -4.97
CA VAL A 93 0.21 -18.46 -5.01
C VAL A 93 -0.44 -18.10 -6.34
N GLU A 94 0.10 -18.59 -7.46
CA GLU A 94 -0.46 -18.39 -8.80
C GLU A 94 -1.85 -19.00 -8.92
N LEU A 95 -2.02 -20.27 -8.52
CA LEU A 95 -3.31 -20.96 -8.52
C LEU A 95 -4.33 -20.24 -7.63
N LEU A 96 -3.91 -19.69 -6.50
CA LEU A 96 -4.78 -18.90 -5.64
C LEU A 96 -5.27 -17.64 -6.34
N LEU A 97 -4.38 -16.88 -6.99
CA LEU A 97 -4.76 -15.68 -7.75
C LEU A 97 -5.72 -16.02 -8.89
N LEU A 98 -5.48 -17.11 -9.63
CA LEU A 98 -6.39 -17.58 -10.68
C LEU A 98 -7.77 -17.96 -10.13
N ARG A 99 -7.84 -18.64 -8.98
CA ARG A 99 -9.12 -18.98 -8.33
C ARG A 99 -9.90 -17.75 -7.91
N LEU A 100 -9.21 -16.75 -7.36
CA LEU A 100 -9.80 -15.46 -7.00
C LEU A 100 -10.34 -14.72 -8.23
N GLN A 101 -9.61 -14.75 -9.36
CA GLN A 101 -10.03 -14.15 -10.62
C GLN A 101 -11.32 -14.76 -11.17
N HIS A 102 -11.48 -16.07 -11.03
CA HIS A 102 -12.67 -16.79 -11.49
C HIS A 102 -13.81 -16.86 -10.46
N GLY A 103 -13.63 -16.28 -9.26
CA GLY A 103 -14.65 -16.27 -8.20
C GLY A 103 -14.96 -17.65 -7.61
N VAL A 104 -14.08 -18.63 -7.80
CA VAL A 104 -14.30 -20.01 -7.32
C VAL A 104 -13.74 -20.16 -5.91
N TYR A 105 -14.59 -19.98 -4.91
CA TYR A 105 -14.38 -20.53 -3.57
C TYR A 105 -15.21 -21.81 -3.44
N VAL A 106 -14.56 -22.95 -3.19
CA VAL A 106 -15.22 -24.19 -2.77
C VAL A 106 -14.56 -24.67 -1.48
#